data_AF-A0A2S9INN9-F1
#
_entry.id   AF-A0A2S9INN9-F1
#
_cell.length_a   1.000
_cell.length_b   1.000
_cell.length_c   1.000
_cell.angle_alpha   90.00
_cell.angle_beta   90.00
_cell.angle_gamma   90.00
#
_symmetry.space_group_name_H-M   'P 1'
#
loop_
_entity.id
_entity.type
_entity.pdbx_description
1 polymer ?
#
loop_
_entity_poly.entity_id
_entity_poly.type
_entity_poly.pdbx_seq_one_letter_code
_entity_poly.pdbx_strand_id
1 'polypeptide(L)'
;MATIDLSQLVTTEDKAAAQLASLQATYSATIQAHLDAMARERDYDDIERATTYRGDKNPLYAAEGQALFDWRSDVWTYATAELEKVKAGSREIPTVDAFLLELPVFEWPEIEIPI
;
A
#
# COMPACT_ATOMS: atom_id res chain seq x y z
N MET A 1 35.20 -24.23 32.69
CA MET A 1 33.85 -23.61 32.79
C MET A 1 33.49 -23.18 31.39
N ALA A 2 32.49 -23.80 30.75
CA ALA A 2 32.09 -23.42 29.40
C ALA A 2 31.29 -22.11 29.47
N THR A 3 31.85 -21.04 28.93
CA THR A 3 31.18 -19.75 28.81
C THR A 3 30.15 -19.87 27.70
N ILE A 4 28.87 -20.03 28.08
CA ILE A 4 27.77 -20.00 27.11
C ILE A 4 27.69 -18.57 26.58
N ASP A 5 27.89 -18.40 25.27
CA ASP A 5 27.77 -17.11 24.60
C ASP A 5 26.29 -16.78 24.38
N LEU A 6 25.74 -15.96 25.28
CA LEU A 6 24.36 -15.52 25.28
C LEU A 6 24.04 -14.57 24.11
N SER A 7 25.05 -14.09 23.37
CA SER A 7 24.90 -13.21 22.20
C SER A 7 24.30 -13.93 20.98
N GLN A 8 24.23 -15.27 21.01
CA GLN A 8 23.64 -16.10 19.95
C GLN A 8 22.21 -16.55 20.24
N LEU A 9 21.63 -16.17 21.38
CA LEU A 9 20.23 -16.42 21.71
C LEU A 9 19.34 -15.44 20.95
N VAL A 10 19.23 -15.60 19.63
CA VAL A 10 18.06 -15.07 18.93
C VAL A 10 16.89 -15.91 19.41
N THR A 11 16.08 -15.32 20.29
CA THR A 11 14.93 -15.99 20.86
C THR A 11 13.94 -16.31 19.74
N THR A 12 13.14 -17.36 19.93
CA THR A 12 12.06 -17.71 18.99
C THR A 12 11.11 -16.52 18.77
N GLU A 13 10.96 -15.67 19.79
CA GLU A 13 10.16 -14.45 19.77
C GLU A 13 10.75 -13.39 18.83
N ASP A 14 12.07 -13.18 18.85
CA ASP A 14 12.75 -12.25 17.94
C ASP A 14 12.62 -12.66 16.47
N LYS A 15 12.70 -13.97 16.18
CA LYS A 15 12.50 -14.49 14.82
C LYS A 15 11.08 -14.30 14.34
N ALA A 16 10.09 -14.54 15.20
CA ALA A 16 8.68 -14.34 14.87
C ALA A 16 8.36 -12.86 14.60
N ALA A 17 8.90 -11.95 15.42
CA ALA A 17 8.75 -10.51 15.21
C ALA A 17 9.39 -10.05 13.88
N ALA A 18 10.59 -10.53 13.57
CA ALA A 18 11.27 -10.21 12.31
C ALA A 18 10.50 -10.75 11.09
N GLN A 19 9.94 -11.96 11.18
CA GLN A 19 9.10 -12.56 10.13
C GLN A 19 7.85 -11.70 9.85
N LEU A 20 7.18 -11.24 10.91
CA LEU A 20 6.00 -10.38 10.78
C LEU A 20 6.35 -9.02 10.18
N ALA A 21 7.47 -8.42 10.58
CA ALA A 21 7.94 -7.16 10.03
C ALA A 21 8.30 -7.29 8.54
N SER A 22 8.99 -8.37 8.15
CA SER A 22 9.29 -8.65 6.74
C SER A 22 8.01 -8.81 5.92
N LEU A 23 7.01 -9.50 6.47
CA LEU A 23 5.72 -9.68 5.80
C LEU A 23 5.01 -8.34 5.60
N GLN A 24 4.93 -7.52 6.66
CA GLN A 24 4.34 -6.17 6.56
C GLN A 24 5.05 -5.33 5.49
N ALA A 25 6.39 -5.39 5.43
CA ALA A 25 7.16 -4.69 4.41
C ALA A 25 6.83 -5.18 2.99
N THR A 26 6.70 -6.50 2.79
CA THR A 26 6.28 -7.06 1.49
C THR A 26 4.90 -6.55 1.09
N TYR A 27 3.92 -6.59 1.99
CA TYR A 27 2.57 -6.09 1.73
C TYR A 27 2.58 -4.62 1.34
N SER A 28 3.22 -3.77 2.15
CA SER A 28 3.30 -2.33 1.88
C SER A 28 3.97 -2.05 0.53
N ALA A 29 5.06 -2.75 0.20
CA ALA A 29 5.75 -2.59 -1.08
C ALA A 29 4.86 -3.00 -2.27
N THR A 30 4.11 -4.10 -2.13
CA THR A 30 3.20 -4.57 -3.19
C THR A 30 2.00 -3.65 -3.37
N ILE A 31 1.41 -3.13 -2.29
CA ILE A 31 0.33 -2.13 -2.35
C ILE A 31 0.85 -0.85 -3.05
N GLN A 32 2.02 -0.36 -2.65
CA GLN A 32 2.64 0.81 -3.27
C GLN A 32 2.87 0.59 -4.77
N ALA A 33 3.41 -0.57 -5.16
CA ALA A 33 3.62 -0.91 -6.56
C ALA A 33 2.30 -0.97 -7.36
N HIS A 34 1.22 -1.45 -6.76
CA HIS A 34 -0.11 -1.46 -7.38
C HIS A 34 -0.65 -0.04 -7.61
N LEU A 35 -0.54 0.82 -6.60
CA LEU A 35 -0.92 2.23 -6.69
C LEU A 35 -0.11 2.96 -7.78
N ASP A 36 1.20 2.74 -7.82
CA ASP A 36 2.07 3.37 -8.82
C ASP A 36 1.81 2.83 -10.23
N ALA A 37 1.49 1.54 -10.37
CA ALA A 37 1.13 0.95 -11.66
C ALA A 37 -0.11 1.61 -12.25
N MET A 38 -1.11 1.89 -11.41
CA MET A 38 -2.31 2.63 -11.84
C MET A 38 -1.94 4.03 -12.30
N ALA A 39 -1.15 4.79 -11.53
CA ALA A 39 -0.72 6.14 -11.93
C ALA A 39 0.03 6.14 -13.29
N ARG A 40 0.86 5.13 -13.55
CA ARG A 40 1.60 4.98 -14.82
C ARG A 40 0.71 4.76 -16.05
N GLU A 41 -0.56 4.36 -15.88
CA GLU A 41 -1.49 4.25 -17.02
C GLU A 41 -1.73 5.60 -17.71
N ARG A 42 -1.48 6.72 -17.03
CA ARG A 42 -1.57 8.09 -17.56
C ARG A 42 -0.24 8.84 -17.53
N ASP A 43 0.87 8.11 -17.74
CA ASP A 43 2.22 8.64 -17.87
C ASP A 43 2.75 9.39 -16.63
N TYR A 44 2.18 9.17 -15.45
CA TYR A 44 2.79 9.62 -14.19
C TYR A 44 3.92 8.68 -13.76
N ASP A 45 4.98 9.22 -13.15
CA ASP A 45 6.11 8.42 -12.65
C ASP A 45 5.68 7.42 -11.55
N ASP A 46 4.87 7.92 -10.62
CA ASP A 46 4.34 7.23 -9.44
C ASP A 46 3.10 7.95 -8.90
N ILE A 47 2.41 7.31 -7.94
CA ILE A 47 1.19 7.90 -7.37
C ILE A 47 1.49 9.15 -6.53
N GLU A 48 2.66 9.25 -5.90
CA GLU A 48 3.01 10.41 -5.07
C GLU A 48 3.06 11.68 -5.93
N ARG A 49 3.77 11.63 -7.07
CA ARG A 49 3.82 12.70 -8.05
C ARG A 49 2.45 12.98 -8.65
N ALA A 50 1.67 11.95 -8.99
CA ALA A 50 0.34 12.14 -9.57
C ALA A 50 -0.58 12.94 -8.62
N THR A 51 -0.54 12.66 -7.32
CA THR A 51 -1.33 13.40 -6.32
C THR A 51 -0.90 14.86 -6.14
N THR A 52 0.30 15.25 -6.59
CA THR A 52 0.74 16.66 -6.53
C THR A 52 0.00 17.57 -7.51
N TYR A 53 -0.62 17.01 -8.57
CA TYR A 53 -1.39 17.78 -9.54
C TYR A 53 -2.77 18.20 -9.04
N ARG A 54 -3.13 17.86 -7.79
CA ARG A 54 -4.36 18.33 -7.16
C ARG A 54 -4.46 19.85 -7.18
N GLY A 55 -5.54 20.36 -7.77
CA GLY A 55 -5.76 21.80 -7.91
C GLY A 55 -4.87 22.48 -8.96
N ASP A 56 -4.30 21.71 -9.90
CA ASP A 56 -3.61 22.27 -11.07
C ASP A 56 -4.55 23.18 -11.89
N LYS A 57 -3.97 24.09 -12.67
CA LYS A 57 -4.73 24.97 -13.59
C LYS A 57 -5.37 24.18 -14.73
N ASN A 58 -4.77 23.05 -15.11
CA ASN A 58 -5.36 22.10 -16.03
C ASN A 58 -6.44 21.28 -15.29
N PRO A 59 -7.73 21.42 -15.67
CA PRO A 59 -8.82 20.73 -14.99
C PRO A 59 -8.71 19.20 -15.08
N LEU A 60 -8.11 18.66 -16.14
CA LEU A 60 -7.86 17.22 -16.28
C LEU A 60 -6.90 16.74 -15.19
N TYR A 61 -5.72 17.35 -15.09
CA TYR A 61 -4.70 16.95 -14.11
C TYR A 61 -5.16 17.19 -12.67
N ALA A 62 -5.93 18.25 -12.44
CA ALA A 62 -6.53 18.52 -11.13
C ALA A 62 -7.49 17.40 -10.70
N ALA A 63 -8.36 16.93 -11.61
CA ALA A 63 -9.30 15.86 -11.35
C ALA A 63 -8.60 14.51 -11.16
N GLU A 64 -7.63 14.19 -12.02
CA GLU A 64 -6.83 12.97 -11.95
C GLU A 64 -6.05 12.86 -10.65
N GLY A 65 -5.33 13.94 -10.29
CA GLY A 65 -4.59 14.00 -9.04
C GLY A 65 -5.49 13.88 -7.81
N GLN A 66 -6.73 14.41 -7.87
CA GLN A 66 -7.69 14.29 -6.78
C GLN A 66 -8.23 12.86 -6.67
N ALA A 67 -8.63 12.25 -7.79
CA ALA A 67 -9.12 10.87 -7.81
C ALA A 67 -8.07 9.88 -7.29
N LEU A 68 -6.82 9.99 -7.75
CA LEU A 68 -5.73 9.14 -7.26
C LEU A 68 -5.43 9.35 -5.77
N PHE A 69 -5.56 10.58 -5.28
CA PHE A 69 -5.35 10.87 -3.86
C PHE A 69 -6.41 10.22 -2.97
N ASP A 70 -7.68 10.36 -3.36
CA ASP A 70 -8.80 9.78 -2.63
C ASP A 70 -8.71 8.25 -2.65
N TRP A 71 -8.48 7.67 -3.83
CA TRP A 71 -8.30 6.22 -3.97
C TRP A 71 -7.11 5.68 -3.17
N ARG A 72 -5.95 6.35 -3.21
CA ARG A 72 -4.80 5.98 -2.37
C ARG A 72 -5.16 5.98 -0.89
N SER A 73 -5.91 6.99 -0.44
CA SER A 73 -6.37 7.07 0.95
C SER A 73 -7.27 5.89 1.32
N ASP A 74 -8.19 5.52 0.44
CA ASP A 74 -9.10 4.38 0.64
C ASP A 74 -8.35 3.05 0.70
N VAL A 75 -7.40 2.83 -0.22
CA VAL A 75 -6.55 1.63 -0.26
C VAL A 75 -5.76 1.48 1.05
N TRP A 76 -5.10 2.53 1.53
CA TRP A 76 -4.33 2.46 2.78
C TRP A 76 -5.22 2.33 4.02
N THR A 77 -6.41 2.93 3.99
CA THR A 77 -7.41 2.78 5.06
C THR A 77 -7.87 1.33 5.16
N TYR A 78 -8.18 0.70 4.02
CA TYR A 78 -8.53 -0.71 3.96
C TYR A 78 -7.38 -1.60 4.45
N ALA A 79 -6.16 -1.38 3.93
CA ALA A 79 -5.00 -2.19 4.30
C ALA A 79 -4.65 -2.12 5.78
N THR A 80 -4.75 -0.95 6.39
CA THR A 80 -4.51 -0.77 7.82
C THR A 80 -5.59 -1.48 8.64
N ALA A 81 -6.87 -1.38 8.24
CA ALA A 81 -7.96 -2.06 8.93
C ALA A 81 -7.82 -3.60 8.88
N GLU A 82 -7.43 -4.17 7.75
CA GLU A 82 -7.17 -5.61 7.63
C GLU A 82 -5.95 -6.06 8.43
N LEU A 83 -4.89 -5.25 8.45
CA LEU A 83 -3.72 -5.52 9.29
C LEU A 83 -4.10 -5.61 10.78
N GLU A 84 -4.96 -4.72 11.27
CA GLU A 84 -5.43 -4.77 12.67
C GLU A 84 -6.26 -6.03 12.96
N LYS A 85 -7.09 -6.48 12.01
CA LYS A 85 -7.82 -7.75 12.15
C LYS A 85 -6.89 -8.96 12.22
N VAL A 86 -5.84 -8.96 11.40
CA VAL A 86 -4.80 -10.00 11.42
C VAL A 86 -4.05 -10.00 12.76
N LYS A 87 -3.63 -8.83 13.25
CA LYS A 87 -2.98 -8.71 14.56
C LYS A 87 -3.87 -9.13 15.72
N ALA A 88 -5.18 -8.87 15.63
CA ALA A 88 -6.16 -9.30 16.62
C ALA A 88 -6.48 -10.81 16.56
N GLY A 89 -5.97 -11.54 15.55
CA GLY A 89 -6.29 -12.94 15.32
C GLY A 89 -7.71 -13.17 14.78
N SER A 90 -8.41 -12.10 14.39
CA SER A 90 -9.77 -12.15 13.81
C SER A 90 -9.76 -12.53 12.33
N ARG A 91 -8.59 -12.52 11.69
CA ARG A 91 -8.39 -12.84 10.28
C ARG A 91 -7.07 -13.57 10.09
N GLU A 92 -7.06 -14.62 9.27
CA GLU A 92 -5.82 -15.27 8.84
C GLU A 92 -5.05 -14.37 7.87
N ILE A 93 -3.72 -14.47 7.88
CA ILE A 93 -2.87 -13.73 6.95
C ILE A 93 -3.22 -14.17 5.51
N PRO A 94 -3.78 -13.30 4.66
CA PRO A 94 -4.08 -13.68 3.28
C PRO A 94 -2.78 -13.91 2.47
N THR A 95 -2.90 -14.37 1.24
CA THR A 95 -1.81 -14.20 0.27
C THR A 95 -1.83 -12.77 -0.28
N VAL A 96 -0.67 -12.27 -0.71
CA VAL A 96 -0.57 -10.91 -1.26
C VAL A 96 -1.49 -10.73 -2.47
N ASP A 97 -1.57 -11.71 -3.36
CA ASP A 97 -2.44 -11.65 -4.54
C ASP A 97 -3.92 -11.62 -4.17
N ALA A 98 -4.36 -12.43 -3.20
CA ALA A 98 -5.73 -12.42 -2.73
C ALA A 98 -6.08 -11.07 -2.08
N PHE A 99 -5.14 -10.51 -1.32
CA PHE A 99 -5.31 -9.21 -0.68
C PHE A 99 -5.41 -8.07 -1.70
N LEU A 100 -4.59 -8.08 -2.77
CA LEU A 100 -4.70 -7.08 -3.84
C LEU A 100 -6.07 -7.08 -4.53
N LEU A 101 -6.70 -8.26 -4.68
CA LEU A 101 -8.03 -8.38 -5.27
C LEU A 101 -9.15 -7.80 -4.38
N GLU A 102 -8.90 -7.62 -3.08
CA GLU A 102 -9.84 -7.02 -2.14
C GLU A 102 -9.72 -5.49 -2.08
N LEU A 103 -8.66 -4.92 -2.64
CA LEU A 103 -8.45 -3.48 -2.61
C LEU A 103 -9.56 -2.76 -3.38
N PRO A 104 -9.91 -1.52 -2.96
CA PRO A 104 -10.82 -0.67 -3.71
C PRO A 104 -10.42 -0.60 -5.19
N VAL A 105 -11.36 -0.83 -6.09
CA VAL A 105 -11.13 -0.67 -7.53
C VAL A 105 -11.06 0.82 -7.86
N PHE A 106 -10.10 1.21 -8.68
CA PHE A 106 -9.98 2.57 -9.17
C PHE A 106 -10.73 2.78 -10.48
N GLU A 107 -11.39 3.92 -10.60
CA GLU A 107 -11.99 4.40 -11.83
C GLU A 107 -11.45 5.79 -12.13
N TRP A 108 -10.97 5.98 -13.36
CA TRP A 108 -10.47 7.27 -13.79
C TRP A 108 -11.62 8.28 -14.00
N PRO A 109 -11.46 9.55 -13.61
CA PRO A 109 -12.47 10.55 -13.88
C PRO A 109 -12.53 10.84 -15.39
N GLU A 110 -13.73 10.79 -15.96
CA GLU A 110 -14.01 11.27 -17.31
C GLU A 110 -14.23 12.79 -17.26
N ILE A 111 -13.21 13.57 -17.65
CA ILE A 111 -13.32 15.02 -17.79
C ILE A 111 -13.46 15.32 -19.29
N GLU A 112 -14.64 15.75 -19.71
CA GLU A 112 -14.80 16.37 -21.03
C GLU A 112 -14.08 17.71 -21.04
N ILE A 113 -13.00 17.82 -21.82
CA ILE A 113 -12.32 19.10 -22.04
C ILE A 113 -13.03 19.80 -23.19
N PRO A 114 -13.75 20.91 -22.96
CA PRO A 114 -14.25 21.72 -24.06
C PRO A 114 -13.05 22.33 -24.80
N ILE A 115 -12.89 21.92 -26.05
CA ILE A 115 -11.94 22.46 -27.04
C ILE A 115 -12.27 23.89 -27.45
#